data_AF-A0A0C2GF20-F1
#
_entry.id   AF-A0A0C2GF20-F1
#
_cell.length_a   1.000
_cell.length_b   1.000
_cell.length_c   1.000
_cell.angle_alpha   90.00
_cell.angle_beta   90.00
_cell.angle_gamma   90.00
#
_symmetry.space_group_name_H-M   'P 1'
#
loop_
_entity.id
_entity.type
_entity.pdbx_description
1 polymer ?
#
loop_
_entity_poly.entity_id
_entity_poly.type
_entity_poly.pdbx_seq_one_letter_code
_entity_poly.pdbx_strand_id
1 'polypeptide(L)'
;CYDDFMYKFVRRLGVTVFSIDYRLAPEYPFPYPVDDCEAVVNDLYHDSYTRFNIDRDKICIAGDSAGGNLAAVVTQRLLVHYFSLFFTIYAVPVQSLLKKSYYL
;
A
#
# COMPACT_ATOMS: atom_id res chain seq x y z
N CYS A 1 10.47 2.77 10.52
CA CYS A 1 10.01 4.02 9.89
C CYS A 1 10.13 3.81 8.39
N TYR A 2 8.99 3.64 7.72
CA TYR A 2 8.93 3.37 6.27
C TYR A 2 9.25 4.63 5.44
N ASP A 3 9.29 5.79 6.10
CA ASP A 3 9.40 7.12 5.50
C ASP A 3 10.69 7.29 4.69
N ASP A 4 11.82 6.80 5.17
CA ASP A 4 13.10 6.87 4.44
C ASP A 4 13.06 6.08 3.13
N PHE A 5 12.34 4.96 3.11
CA PHE A 5 12.15 4.15 1.91
C PHE A 5 11.20 4.88 0.94
N MET A 6 10.05 5.33 1.42
CA MET A 6 9.07 6.06 0.62
C MET A 6 9.63 7.37 0.05
N TYR A 7 10.44 8.10 0.84
CA TYR A 7 11.08 9.34 0.42
C TYR A 7 12.01 9.13 -0.79
N LYS A 8 12.69 7.98 -0.88
CA LYS A 8 13.50 7.63 -2.05
C LYS A 8 12.65 7.44 -3.30
N PHE A 9 11.45 6.86 -3.19
CA PHE A 9 10.53 6.74 -4.33
C PHE A 9 10.06 8.11 -4.81
N VAL A 10 9.60 8.97 -3.89
CA VAL A 10 9.17 10.34 -4.22
C VAL A 10 10.29 11.09 -4.93
N ARG A 11 11.51 11.07 -4.37
CA ARG A 11 12.67 11.81 -4.92
C ARG A 11 13.18 11.28 -6.26
N ARG A 12 13.10 9.97 -6.50
CA ARG A 12 13.68 9.35 -7.71
C ARG A 12 12.68 9.21 -8.85
N LEU A 13 11.41 8.97 -8.53
CA LEU A 13 10.38 8.66 -9.53
C LEU A 13 9.39 9.82 -9.72
N GLY A 14 9.40 10.83 -8.85
CA GLY A 14 8.46 11.95 -8.94
C GLY A 14 7.02 11.53 -8.69
N VAL A 15 6.81 10.49 -7.88
CA VAL A 15 5.49 9.92 -7.57
C VAL A 15 4.97 10.42 -6.22
N THR A 16 3.65 10.46 -6.08
CA THR A 16 2.97 10.57 -4.77
C THR A 16 2.86 9.18 -4.16
N VAL A 17 3.21 9.03 -2.89
CA VAL A 17 3.13 7.73 -2.19
C VAL A 17 2.16 7.84 -1.02
N PHE A 18 1.22 6.91 -0.93
CA PHE A 18 0.27 6.77 0.18
C PHE A 18 0.70 5.58 1.03
N SER A 19 0.99 5.82 2.32
CA SER A 19 1.20 4.75 3.29
C SER A 19 -0.15 4.38 3.89
N ILE A 20 -0.52 3.10 3.85
CA ILE A 20 -1.82 2.64 4.35
C ILE A 20 -1.61 2.04 5.75
N ASP A 21 -2.23 2.66 6.75
CA ASP A 21 -2.27 2.12 8.12
C ASP A 21 -3.44 1.13 8.24
N TYR A 22 -3.25 -0.07 7.69
CA TYR A 22 -4.25 -1.14 7.72
C TYR A 22 -4.29 -1.84 9.08
N ARG A 23 -5.45 -2.39 9.43
CA ARG A 23 -5.63 -3.12 10.68
C ARG A 23 -4.74 -4.36 10.74
N LEU A 24 -4.19 -4.67 11.92
CA LEU A 24 -3.22 -5.75 12.11
C LEU A 24 -3.81 -6.97 12.82
N ALA A 25 -3.26 -8.14 12.50
CA ALA A 25 -3.49 -9.36 13.25
C ALA A 25 -2.64 -9.36 14.55
N PRO A 26 -3.10 -10.07 15.61
CA PRO A 26 -4.24 -10.98 15.67
C PRO A 26 -5.63 -10.33 15.86
N GLU A 27 -5.70 -9.06 16.22
CA GLU A 27 -6.96 -8.36 16.55
C GLU A 27 -7.90 -8.28 15.33
N TYR A 28 -7.33 -8.12 14.14
CA TYR A 28 -8.04 -8.08 12.86
C TYR A 28 -7.38 -9.05 11.88
N PRO A 29 -7.75 -10.35 11.93
CA PRO A 29 -7.22 -11.34 11.00
C PRO A 29 -7.74 -11.12 9.57
N PHE A 30 -7.30 -11.93 8.62
CA PHE A 30 -7.86 -11.94 7.28
C PHE A 30 -9.41 -11.98 7.30
N PRO A 31 -10.13 -11.19 6.46
CA PRO A 31 -9.64 -10.35 5.36
C PRO A 31 -9.39 -8.87 5.71
N TYR A 32 -9.54 -8.44 6.96
CA TYR A 32 -9.53 -7.02 7.33
C TYR A 32 -8.35 -6.19 6.80
N PRO A 33 -7.08 -6.65 6.87
CA PRO A 33 -5.96 -5.87 6.35
C PRO A 33 -6.03 -5.66 4.82
N VAL A 34 -6.61 -6.62 4.09
CA VAL A 34 -6.79 -6.55 2.63
C VAL A 34 -7.91 -5.57 2.30
N ASP A 35 -9.03 -5.66 3.02
CA ASP A 35 -10.18 -4.78 2.82
C ASP A 35 -9.81 -3.31 3.06
N ASP A 36 -8.98 -3.02 4.08
CA ASP A 36 -8.50 -1.65 4.35
C ASP A 36 -7.66 -1.11 3.19
N CYS A 37 -6.72 -1.92 2.67
CA CYS A 37 -5.89 -1.53 1.54
C CYS A 37 -6.73 -1.31 0.27
N GLU A 38 -7.69 -2.18 0.02
CA GLU A 38 -8.59 -2.09 -1.13
C GLU A 38 -9.49 -0.85 -1.06
N ALA A 39 -10.03 -0.54 0.12
CA ALA A 39 -10.85 0.65 0.33
C ALA A 39 -10.09 1.94 -0.01
N VAL A 40 -8.82 2.05 0.39
CA VAL A 40 -7.98 3.21 0.05
C VAL A 40 -7.76 3.31 -1.46
N VAL A 41 -7.45 2.20 -2.14
CA VAL A 41 -7.24 2.24 -3.60
C VAL A 41 -8.52 2.63 -4.33
N ASN A 42 -9.67 2.11 -3.90
CA ASN A 42 -10.96 2.48 -4.47
C ASN A 42 -11.29 3.97 -4.25
N ASP A 43 -11.07 4.50 -3.03
CA ASP A 43 -11.24 5.93 -2.74
C ASP A 43 -10.33 6.79 -3.61
N LEU A 44 -9.05 6.43 -3.74
CA LEU A 44 -8.10 7.13 -4.62
C LEU A 44 -8.56 7.09 -6.08
N TYR A 45 -9.07 5.97 -6.57
CA TYR A 45 -9.51 5.84 -7.95
C TYR A 45 -10.80 6.62 -8.25
N HIS A 46 -11.79 6.54 -7.36
CA HIS A 46 -13.14 7.06 -7.60
C HIS A 46 -13.34 8.51 -7.14
N ASP A 47 -12.83 8.86 -5.96
CA ASP A 47 -13.27 10.06 -5.25
C ASP A 47 -12.12 11.06 -5.01
N SER A 48 -10.97 10.56 -4.55
CA SER A 48 -9.88 11.38 -4.01
C SER A 48 -8.80 11.78 -5.02
N TYR A 49 -8.78 11.24 -6.25
CA TYR A 49 -7.70 11.53 -7.21
C TYR A 49 -7.53 13.03 -7.51
N THR A 50 -8.64 13.77 -7.63
CA THR A 50 -8.61 15.23 -7.89
C THR A 50 -8.03 16.00 -6.70
N ARG A 51 -8.39 15.60 -5.47
CA ARG A 51 -7.91 16.21 -4.23
C ARG A 51 -6.39 16.11 -4.10
N PHE A 52 -5.81 15.00 -4.51
CA PHE A 52 -4.36 14.75 -4.43
C PHE A 52 -3.61 15.04 -5.74
N ASN A 53 -4.31 15.52 -6.78
CA ASN A 53 -3.75 15.78 -8.10
C ASN A 53 -2.95 14.59 -8.66
N ILE A 54 -3.50 13.38 -8.53
CA ILE A 54 -2.93 12.14 -9.05
C ILE A 54 -3.70 11.66 -10.28
N ASP A 55 -3.02 10.94 -11.16
CA ASP A 55 -3.62 10.27 -12.30
C ASP A 55 -4.18 8.91 -11.85
N ARG A 56 -5.51 8.80 -11.78
CA ARG A 56 -6.18 7.57 -11.28
C ARG A 56 -5.90 6.35 -12.15
N ASP A 57 -5.56 6.53 -13.42
CA ASP A 57 -5.23 5.44 -14.34
C ASP A 57 -3.75 5.01 -14.22
N LYS A 58 -2.98 5.68 -13.34
CA LYS A 58 -1.57 5.37 -13.02
C LYS A 58 -1.34 5.11 -11.54
N ILE A 59 -2.23 4.36 -10.91
CA ILE A 59 -2.05 3.89 -9.53
C ILE A 59 -1.23 2.61 -9.52
N CYS A 60 -0.21 2.57 -8.66
CA CYS A 60 0.62 1.39 -8.40
C CYS A 60 0.47 0.95 -6.95
N ILE A 61 0.35 -0.35 -6.72
CA ILE A 61 0.31 -0.95 -5.38
C ILE A 61 1.64 -1.66 -5.13
N ALA A 62 2.28 -1.36 -4.00
CA ALA A 62 3.55 -1.96 -3.62
C ALA A 62 3.58 -2.21 -2.11
N GLY A 63 4.36 -3.22 -1.69
CA GLY A 63 4.59 -3.54 -0.29
C GLY A 63 5.71 -4.55 -0.13
N ASP A 64 6.28 -4.63 1.06
CA ASP A 64 7.33 -5.58 1.42
C ASP A 64 6.79 -6.70 2.31
N SER A 65 7.43 -7.87 2.30
CA SER A 65 7.07 -8.96 3.21
C SER A 65 5.56 -9.25 3.26
N ALA A 66 4.90 -9.11 4.42
CA ALA A 66 3.45 -9.25 4.57
C ALA A 66 2.67 -8.21 3.73
N GLY A 67 3.17 -6.97 3.63
CA GLY A 67 2.62 -5.94 2.75
C GLY A 67 2.74 -6.28 1.26
N GLY A 68 3.75 -7.06 0.87
CA GLY A 68 3.88 -7.60 -0.49
C GLY A 68 2.78 -8.61 -0.82
N ASN A 69 2.39 -9.45 0.15
CA ASN A 69 1.24 -10.33 0.01
C ASN A 69 -0.07 -9.53 -0.09
N LEU A 70 -0.28 -8.53 0.78
CA LEU A 70 -1.44 -7.63 0.68
C LEU A 70 -1.51 -6.94 -0.69
N ALA A 71 -0.39 -6.40 -1.18
CA ALA A 71 -0.31 -5.78 -2.50
C ALA A 71 -0.73 -6.75 -3.60
N ALA A 72 -0.26 -8.00 -3.57
CA ALA A 72 -0.64 -9.02 -4.55
C ALA A 72 -2.14 -9.35 -4.50
N VAL A 73 -2.71 -9.56 -3.31
CA VAL A 73 -4.13 -9.91 -3.13
C VAL A 73 -5.04 -8.75 -3.53
N VAL A 74 -4.75 -7.53 -3.07
CA VAL A 74 -5.53 -6.33 -3.44
C VAL A 74 -5.49 -6.12 -4.95
N THR A 75 -4.31 -6.26 -5.55
CA THR A 75 -4.20 -6.17 -7.00
C THR A 75 -5.06 -7.23 -7.68
N GLN A 76 -5.02 -8.49 -7.24
CA GLN A 76 -5.88 -9.54 -7.80
C GLN A 76 -7.39 -9.23 -7.68
N ARG A 77 -7.83 -8.63 -6.56
CA ARG A 77 -9.23 -8.21 -6.36
C ARG A 77 -9.63 -7.05 -7.27
N LEU A 78 -8.70 -6.13 -7.53
CA LEU A 78 -8.94 -4.93 -8.35
C LEU A 78 -8.63 -5.11 -9.84
N LEU A 79 -7.90 -6.16 -10.23
CA LEU A 79 -7.60 -6.51 -11.62
C LEU A 79 -8.86 -6.81 -12.45
N VAL A 80 -9.98 -7.09 -11.77
CA VAL A 80 -11.30 -7.19 -12.40
C VAL A 80 -11.78 -5.82 -12.92
N HIS A 81 -11.13 -4.72 -12.51
CA HIS A 81 -11.59 -3.35 -12.75
C HIS A 81 -10.54 -2.39 -13.37
N TYR A 82 -9.24 -2.46 -13.05
CA TYR A 82 -8.25 -1.41 -13.41
C TYR A 82 -6.84 -1.97 -13.73
N PHE A 83 -6.07 -1.41 -14.68
CA PHE A 83 -4.73 -1.94 -15.02
C PHE A 83 -3.60 -0.90 -15.18
N SER A 84 -2.57 -1.00 -14.31
CA SER A 84 -1.12 -0.96 -14.60
C SER A 84 -0.36 -1.51 -13.39
N LEU A 85 0.62 -2.41 -13.62
CA LEU A 85 1.16 -3.31 -12.59
C LEU A 85 2.69 -3.19 -12.44
N PHE A 86 3.17 -2.94 -11.22
CA PHE A 86 4.59 -3.10 -10.87
C PHE A 86 4.72 -3.87 -9.54
N PHE A 87 5.27 -5.08 -9.60
CA PHE A 87 5.61 -5.87 -8.42
C PHE A 87 7.04 -5.56 -7.97
N THR A 88 7.24 -5.25 -6.69
CA THR A 88 8.54 -5.38 -6.05
C THR A 88 8.37 -6.20 -4.78
N ILE A 89 8.73 -7.48 -4.86
CA ILE A 89 8.84 -8.35 -3.68
C ILE A 89 10.24 -8.14 -3.10
N TYR A 90 10.33 -7.49 -1.94
CA TYR A 90 11.51 -7.58 -1.09
C TYR A 90 11.16 -8.46 0.12
N ALA A 91 11.68 -9.68 0.13
CA ALA A 91 11.59 -10.57 1.27
C ALA A 91 12.65 -10.14 2.30
N VAL A 92 12.25 -9.39 3.33
CA VAL A 92 13.10 -9.20 4.52
C VAL A 92 12.85 -10.37 5.46
N PRO A 93 13.89 -11.10 5.92
CA PRO A 93 13.70 -12.18 6.90
C PRO A 93 13.05 -11.60 8.16
N VAL A 94 12.01 -12.28 8.64
CA VAL A 94 11.27 -11.89 9.86
C VAL A 94 12.22 -12.00 11.05
N GLN A 95 12.74 -10.86 11.52
CA GLN A 95 13.26 -10.73 12.88
C GLN A 95 12.22 -9.98 13.72
N SER A 96 11.61 -10.72 14.66
CA SER A 96 10.88 -10.18 15.80
C SER A 96 11.66 -9.03 16.46
N LEU A 97 10.99 -7.92 16.82
CA LEU A 97 11.07 -7.21 18.12
C LEU A 97 10.54 -5.76 18.03
N LEU A 98 9.50 -5.50 18.83
CA LEU A 98 9.28 -4.34 19.71
C LEU A 98 9.51 -2.88 19.23
N LYS A 99 8.43 -2.11 19.44
CA LYS A 99 8.34 -0.70 19.90
C LYS A 99 8.39 0.43 18.86
N LYS A 100 7.22 1.09 18.81
CA LYS A 100 6.92 2.55 18.82
C LYS A 100 7.63 3.42 17.77
N SER A 101 6.83 4.08 16.93
CA SER A 101 6.98 5.50 16.60
C SER A 101 5.67 6.07 16.04
N TYR A 102 5.54 7.38 16.19
CA TYR A 102 4.32 8.19 16.26
C TYR A 102 3.55 8.31 14.94
N TYR A 103 2.21 8.34 15.03
CA TYR A 103 1.27 8.51 13.92
C TYR A 103 0.45 9.79 14.09
N LEU A 104 0.24 10.49 12.98
CA LEU A 104 -1.01 11.22 12.72
C LEU A 104 -1.96 10.28 11.98
#